data_AF-A0A821W3Q9-F1
#
_entry.id   AF-A0A821W3Q9-F1
#
_cell.length_a   1.000
_cell.length_b   1.000
_cell.length_c   1.000
_cell.angle_alpha   90.00
_cell.angle_beta   90.00
_cell.angle_gamma   90.00
#
_symmetry.space_group_name_H-M   'P 1'
#
loop_
_entity.id
_entity.type
_entity.pdbx_description
1 polymer ?
#
loop_
_entity_poly.entity_id
_entity_poly.type
_entity_poly.pdbx_seq_one_letter_code
_entity_poly.pdbx_strand_id
1 'polypeptide(L)'
;MFTDELITFPIGGRRHRRHKSIGNLNNGLLDSDLHGYADHMQRIEFHQIVNELVLSSSSSSLVLMCSENNPEQCHRSLLADYLCLIHHINVVHILFNGEICVHHINLLAKVNDDNNSCIYPGISLI
;
A
#
# COMPACT_ATOMS: atom_id res chain seq x y z
N MET A 1 0.86 -26.70 -12.67
CA MET A 1 0.32 -25.95 -13.82
C MET A 1 0.27 -24.51 -13.37
N PHE A 2 1.36 -23.77 -13.59
CA PHE A 2 1.46 -22.35 -13.25
C PHE A 2 0.82 -21.61 -14.43
N THR A 3 -0.31 -20.94 -14.20
CA THR A 3 -0.81 -20.00 -15.18
C THR A 3 -0.02 -18.72 -14.97
N ASP A 4 0.86 -18.40 -15.93
CA ASP A 4 1.52 -17.10 -16.08
C ASP A 4 0.50 -16.01 -16.47
N GLU A 5 -0.61 -15.92 -15.75
CA GLU A 5 -1.56 -14.82 -15.91
C GLU A 5 -1.02 -13.64 -15.12
N LEU A 6 -0.51 -12.64 -15.86
CA LEU A 6 -0.32 -11.30 -15.34
C LEU A 6 -1.69 -10.70 -15.01
N ILE A 7 -2.20 -11.01 -13.81
CA ILE A 7 -3.43 -10.43 -13.29
C ILE A 7 -3.12 -8.96 -12.94
N THR A 8 -3.63 -8.04 -13.75
CA THR A 8 -3.46 -6.61 -13.53
C THR A 8 -4.57 -6.12 -12.61
N PHE A 9 -4.23 -5.95 -11.33
CA PHE A 9 -5.11 -5.26 -10.38
C PHE A 9 -4.88 -3.74 -10.50
N PRO A 10 -5.92 -2.89 -10.63
CA PRO A 10 -5.77 -1.43 -10.75
C PRO A 10 -5.41 -0.73 -9.42
N ILE A 11 -4.64 -1.41 -8.58
CA ILE A 11 -4.07 -0.94 -7.31
C ILE A 11 -2.70 -0.28 -7.49
N GLY A 12 -2.07 -0.43 -8.66
CA GLY A 12 -0.78 0.18 -8.95
C GLY A 12 -0.85 1.63 -9.44
N GLY A 13 0.31 2.25 -9.55
CA GLY A 13 0.50 3.53 -10.25
C GLY A 13 0.46 4.75 -9.34
N ARG A 14 1.19 5.80 -9.75
CA ARG A 14 1.27 7.08 -9.03
C ARG A 14 -0.09 7.77 -9.06
N ARG A 15 -0.55 8.24 -7.90
CA ARG A 15 -1.82 8.95 -7.76
C ARG A 15 -1.52 10.31 -7.16
N HIS A 16 -1.60 11.36 -7.97
CA HIS A 16 -1.43 12.71 -7.45
C HIS A 16 -2.57 13.05 -6.49
N ARG A 17 -2.23 13.72 -5.38
CA ARG A 17 -3.22 14.30 -4.46
C ARG A 17 -4.24 15.12 -5.26
N ARG A 18 -5.52 14.79 -5.11
CA ARG A 18 -6.61 15.57 -5.70
C ARG A 18 -7.04 16.64 -4.71
N HIS A 19 -7.42 17.81 -5.20
CA HIS A 19 -7.86 18.94 -4.38
C HIS A 19 -9.10 18.65 -3.52
N LYS A 20 -9.81 17.56 -3.81
CA LYS A 20 -10.95 17.02 -3.05
C LYS A 20 -10.53 15.79 -2.21
N SER A 21 -9.29 15.79 -1.72
CA SER A 21 -8.71 14.73 -0.90
C SER A 21 -9.58 14.45 0.32
N ILE A 22 -9.52 13.22 0.81
CA ILE A 22 -10.26 12.74 1.97
C ILE A 22 -9.65 13.38 3.24
N GLY A 23 -10.04 14.63 3.49
CA GLY A 23 -9.67 15.38 4.68
C GLY A 23 -8.16 15.50 4.91
N ASN A 24 -7.78 15.54 6.20
CA ASN A 24 -6.42 15.71 6.70
C ASN A 24 -5.77 14.38 7.14
N LEU A 25 -6.36 13.24 6.78
CA LEU A 25 -5.99 11.92 7.32
C LEU A 25 -4.56 11.50 7.00
N ASN A 26 -4.06 11.92 5.82
CA ASN A 26 -2.76 11.49 5.29
C ASN A 26 -1.73 12.62 5.21
N ASN A 27 -1.95 13.72 5.92
CA ASN A 27 -1.06 14.90 5.88
C ASN A 27 0.36 14.65 6.43
N GLY A 28 0.62 13.51 7.08
CA GLY A 28 1.96 13.09 7.46
C GLY A 28 2.82 12.68 6.26
N LEU A 29 2.21 12.29 5.15
CA LEU A 29 2.90 12.05 3.89
C LEU A 29 3.10 13.37 3.14
N LEU A 30 4.35 13.85 3.10
CA LEU A 30 4.73 15.10 2.44
C LEU A 30 4.81 14.96 0.91
N ASP A 31 5.15 13.76 0.41
CA ASP A 31 5.16 13.47 -1.02
C ASP A 31 3.73 13.40 -1.55
N SER A 32 3.43 14.20 -2.58
CA SER A 32 2.08 14.35 -3.13
C SER A 32 1.53 13.09 -3.79
N ASP A 33 2.40 12.22 -4.31
CA ASP A 33 2.00 10.97 -4.94
C ASP A 33 1.73 9.89 -3.90
N LEU A 34 2.56 9.80 -2.85
CA LEU A 34 2.30 8.92 -1.72
C LEU A 34 1.02 9.33 -0.98
N HIS A 35 0.83 10.63 -0.76
CA HIS A 35 -0.41 11.16 -0.17
C HIS A 35 -1.64 10.79 -1.00
N GLY A 36 -1.61 11.04 -2.32
CA GLY A 36 -2.75 10.72 -3.18
C GLY A 36 -3.00 9.22 -3.31
N TYR A 37 -1.97 8.38 -3.16
CA TYR A 37 -2.13 6.94 -3.05
C TYR A 37 -2.80 6.54 -1.72
N ALA A 38 -2.36 7.10 -0.59
CA ALA A 38 -3.00 6.86 0.71
C ALA A 38 -4.47 7.30 0.75
N ASP A 39 -4.83 8.38 0.04
CA ASP A 39 -6.23 8.78 -0.15
C ASP A 39 -7.01 7.78 -1.00
N HIS A 40 -6.37 7.19 -2.01
CA HIS A 40 -6.98 6.13 -2.81
C HIS A 40 -7.25 4.88 -1.97
N MET A 41 -6.37 4.58 -1.01
CA MET A 41 -6.55 3.44 -0.09
C MET A 41 -7.80 3.53 0.78
N GLN A 42 -8.40 4.71 0.94
CA GLN A 42 -9.65 4.90 1.69
C GLN A 42 -10.90 4.50 0.91
N ARG A 43 -10.77 4.20 -0.38
CA ARG A 43 -11.91 3.95 -1.26
C ARG A 43 -12.37 2.51 -1.19
N ILE A 44 -13.69 2.30 -1.27
CA ILE A 44 -14.30 0.97 -1.26
C ILE A 44 -13.76 0.10 -2.39
N GLU A 45 -13.52 0.68 -3.57
CA GLU A 45 -12.98 -0.05 -4.71
C GLU A 45 -11.56 -0.57 -4.42
N PHE A 46 -10.74 0.20 -3.69
CA PHE A 46 -9.41 -0.26 -3.28
C PHE A 46 -9.51 -1.46 -2.35
N HIS A 47 -10.37 -1.40 -1.34
CA HIS A 47 -10.57 -2.52 -0.40
C HIS A 47 -11.01 -3.80 -1.13
N GLN A 48 -11.95 -3.67 -2.08
CA GLN A 48 -12.42 -4.80 -2.89
C GLN A 48 -11.27 -5.44 -3.68
N ILE A 49 -10.46 -4.64 -4.35
CA ILE A 49 -9.36 -5.15 -5.17
C ILE A 49 -8.29 -5.83 -4.30
N VAL A 50 -7.94 -5.25 -3.15
CA VAL A 50 -6.95 -5.88 -2.25
C VAL A 50 -7.48 -7.19 -1.64
N ASN A 51 -8.78 -7.26 -1.32
CA ASN A 51 -9.40 -8.52 -0.87
C ASN A 51 -9.29 -9.62 -1.92
N GLU A 52 -9.59 -9.32 -3.19
CA GLU A 52 -9.45 -10.28 -4.30
C GLU A 52 -7.99 -10.73 -4.47
N LEU A 53 -7.05 -9.80 -4.34
CA LEU A 53 -5.63 -10.07 -4.39
C LEU A 53 -5.17 -11.01 -3.26
N VAL A 54 -5.61 -10.74 -2.02
CA VAL A 54 -5.28 -11.59 -0.86
C VAL A 54 -5.87 -12.98 -1.02
N LEU A 55 -7.13 -13.09 -1.47
CA LEU A 55 -7.75 -14.38 -1.75
C LEU A 55 -6.99 -15.16 -2.83
N SER A 56 -6.55 -14.47 -3.89
CA SER A 56 -5.76 -15.07 -4.98
C SER A 56 -4.41 -15.60 -4.47
N SER A 57 -3.77 -14.88 -3.55
CA SER A 57 -2.48 -15.28 -2.95
C SER A 57 -2.54 -16.57 -2.12
N SER A 58 -3.74 -17.03 -1.73
CA SER A 58 -3.90 -18.31 -1.02
C SER A 58 -3.65 -19.53 -1.91
N SER A 59 -3.79 -19.37 -3.23
CA SER A 59 -3.66 -20.47 -4.20
C SER A 59 -2.33 -20.47 -4.96
N SER A 60 -1.60 -19.36 -4.97
CA SER A 60 -0.34 -19.20 -5.69
C SER A 60 0.56 -18.14 -5.05
N SER A 61 1.87 -18.26 -5.25
CA SER A 61 2.82 -17.23 -4.82
C SER A 61 2.60 -15.96 -5.63
N LEU A 62 2.17 -14.90 -4.95
CA LEU A 62 1.92 -13.59 -5.57
C LEU A 62 3.14 -12.67 -5.40
N VAL A 63 3.57 -12.05 -6.50
CA VAL A 63 4.59 -11.00 -6.49
C VAL A 63 3.98 -9.72 -7.05
N LEU A 64 4.07 -8.63 -6.28
CA LEU A 64 3.67 -7.30 -6.70
C LEU A 64 4.92 -6.47 -7.02
N MET A 65 5.01 -6.00 -8.26
CA MET A 65 6.17 -5.25 -8.75
C MET A 65 5.81 -3.79 -9.04
N CYS A 66 6.81 -2.95 -8.96
CA CYS A 66 6.75 -1.51 -9.18
C CYS A 66 7.99 -1.10 -9.99
N SER A 67 7.94 -0.03 -10.77
CA SER A 67 9.08 0.44 -11.58
C SER A 67 10.23 1.02 -10.75
N GLU A 68 9.97 1.38 -9.50
CA GLU A 68 10.89 2.06 -8.59
C GLU A 68 11.76 1.07 -7.81
N ASN A 69 13.06 1.38 -7.68
CA ASN A 69 14.02 0.48 -7.06
C ASN A 69 13.85 0.32 -5.53
N ASN A 70 13.53 1.40 -4.80
CA ASN A 70 13.43 1.39 -3.34
C ASN A 70 11.95 1.44 -2.88
N PRO A 71 11.47 0.49 -2.05
CA PRO A 71 10.08 0.48 -1.58
C PRO A 71 9.68 1.72 -0.79
N GLU A 72 10.58 2.35 -0.06
CA GLU A 72 10.28 3.57 0.72
C GLU A 72 9.87 4.77 -0.14
N GLN A 73 10.22 4.75 -1.42
CA GLN A 73 10.01 5.86 -2.35
C GLN A 73 8.83 5.64 -3.30
N CYS A 74 8.10 4.54 -3.14
CA CYS A 74 6.99 4.23 -4.03
C CYS A 74 5.79 3.65 -3.29
N HIS A 75 4.67 3.59 -4.01
CA HIS A 75 3.37 3.20 -3.48
C HIS A 75 3.33 1.78 -2.90
N ARG A 76 4.29 0.91 -3.25
CA ARG A 76 4.33 -0.45 -2.70
C ARG A 76 4.63 -0.49 -1.20
N SER A 77 5.28 0.53 -0.63
CA SER A 77 5.40 0.62 0.83
C SER A 77 4.04 0.83 1.49
N LEU A 78 3.23 1.77 1.00
CA LEU A 78 1.88 2.03 1.52
C LEU A 78 0.94 0.83 1.36
N LEU A 79 1.05 0.09 0.24
CA LEU A 79 0.30 -1.16 0.07
C LEU A 79 0.79 -2.23 1.05
N ALA A 80 2.09 -2.32 1.31
CA ALA A 80 2.64 -3.26 2.28
C ALA A 80 2.21 -2.92 3.71
N ASP A 81 2.17 -1.63 4.08
CA ASP A 81 1.62 -1.15 5.36
C ASP A 81 0.18 -1.65 5.53
N TYR A 82 -0.65 -1.50 4.49
CA TYR A 82 -2.03 -1.98 4.46
C TYR A 82 -2.16 -3.49 4.63
N LEU A 83 -1.35 -4.26 3.90
CA LEU A 83 -1.35 -5.72 4.01
C LEU A 83 -0.92 -6.19 5.40
N CYS A 84 0.06 -5.53 6.01
CA CYS A 84 0.50 -5.86 7.36
C CYS A 84 -0.53 -5.46 8.44
N LEU A 85 -1.10 -4.27 8.35
CA LEU A 85 -1.98 -3.74 9.40
C LEU A 85 -3.43 -4.23 9.31
N ILE A 86 -3.98 -4.32 8.09
CA ILE A 86 -5.40 -4.68 7.87
C ILE A 86 -5.56 -6.18 7.63
N HIS A 87 -4.62 -6.81 6.92
CA HIS A 87 -4.69 -8.23 6.57
C HIS A 87 -3.77 -9.14 7.40
N HIS A 88 -2.91 -8.56 8.25
CA HIS A 88 -1.94 -9.30 9.07
C HIS A 88 -1.02 -10.22 8.25
N ILE A 89 -0.68 -9.79 7.03
CA ILE A 89 0.21 -10.51 6.13
C ILE A 89 1.63 -9.99 6.29
N ASN A 90 2.59 -10.88 6.49
CA ASN A 90 4.00 -10.54 6.48
C ASN A 90 4.47 -10.28 5.04
N VAL A 91 4.90 -9.05 4.76
CA VAL A 91 5.42 -8.66 3.44
C VAL A 91 6.94 -8.64 3.46
N VAL A 92 7.55 -9.15 2.38
CA VAL A 92 8.99 -9.03 2.11
C VAL A 92 9.20 -8.31 0.78
N HIS A 93 10.27 -7.51 0.69
CA HIS A 93 10.68 -6.82 -0.52
C HIS A 93 11.85 -7.57 -1.16
N ILE A 94 11.76 -7.79 -2.46
CA ILE A 94 12.87 -8.25 -3.29
C ILE A 94 13.48 -7.01 -3.93
N LEU A 95 14.71 -6.69 -3.55
CA LEU A 95 15.44 -5.51 -4.04
C LEU A 95 16.20 -5.84 -5.34
N PHE A 96 16.58 -4.79 -6.09
CA PHE A 96 17.24 -4.95 -7.39
C PHE A 96 18.56 -5.73 -7.32
N ASN A 97 19.27 -5.65 -6.20
CA ASN A 97 20.51 -6.38 -5.93
C ASN A 97 20.26 -7.85 -5.50
N GLY A 98 19.01 -8.31 -5.48
CA GLY A 98 18.63 -9.66 -5.06
C GLY A 98 18.48 -9.83 -3.55
N GLU A 99 18.70 -8.77 -2.76
CA GLU A 99 18.46 -8.82 -1.32
C GLU A 99 16.96 -8.92 -1.02
N ILE A 100 16.65 -9.67 0.04
CA ILE A 100 15.30 -9.81 0.57
C ILE A 100 15.28 -9.12 1.93
N CYS A 101 14.37 -8.16 2.12
CA CYS A 101 14.17 -7.51 3.41
C CYS A 101 12.71 -7.56 3.85
N VAL A 102 12.48 -7.68 5.15
CA VAL A 102 11.13 -7.61 5.72
C VAL A 102 10.60 -6.19 5.59
N HIS A 103 9.32 -6.04 5.28
CA HIS A 103 8.69 -4.74 5.29
C HIS A 103 8.63 -4.19 6.72
N HIS A 104 9.19 -3.01 6.92
CA HIS A 104 9.02 -2.23 8.13
C HIS A 104 7.87 -1.25 7.94
N ILE A 105 6.86 -1.36 8.81
CA ILE A 105 5.68 -0.50 8.77
C ILE A 105 6.12 0.96 8.96
N ASN A 106 5.59 1.85 8.12
CA ASN A 106 5.85 3.28 8.22
C ASN A 106 5.48 3.79 9.62
N LEU A 107 6.36 4.59 10.23
CA LEU A 107 6.17 5.12 11.60
C LEU A 107 4.89 5.95 11.77
N LEU A 108 4.39 6.54 10.68
CA LEU A 108 3.14 7.31 10.68
C LEU A 108 1.91 6.44 10.43
N ALA A 109 2.07 5.21 9.93
CA ALA A 109 0.95 4.35 9.57
C ALA A 109 0.15 3.97 10.83
N LYS A 110 -1.16 4.18 10.75
CA LYS A 110 -2.14 3.76 11.75
C LYS A 110 -3.35 3.15 11.06
N VAL A 111 -4.03 2.25 11.76
CA VAL A 111 -5.36 1.80 11.35
C VAL A 111 -6.36 2.92 11.64
N ASN A 112 -7.30 3.17 10.73
CA ASN A 112 -8.37 4.15 10.93
C ASN A 112 -9.42 3.67 11.96
N ASP A 113 -10.29 4.57 12.41
CA ASP A 113 -11.27 4.26 13.47
C ASP A 113 -12.25 3.13 13.08
N ASP A 114 -12.54 2.99 11.77
CA ASP A 114 -13.41 1.94 11.22
C ASP A 114 -12.70 0.59 11.06
N ASN A 115 -11.41 0.49 11.41
CA ASN A 115 -10.57 -0.70 11.28
C ASN A 115 -10.55 -1.33 9.88
N ASN A 116 -10.70 -0.52 8.84
CA ASN A 116 -10.81 -1.01 7.46
C ASN A 116 -9.75 -0.45 6.51
N SER A 117 -8.95 0.52 6.94
CA SER A 117 -7.89 1.11 6.12
C SER A 117 -6.77 1.69 6.96
N CYS A 118 -5.69 2.07 6.28
CA CYS A 118 -4.53 2.73 6.89
C CYS A 118 -4.54 4.23 6.63
N ILE A 119 -4.19 5.02 7.64
CA ILE A 119 -4.02 6.47 7.59
C ILE A 119 -2.62 6.87 8.03
N TYR A 120 -2.19 8.05 7.61
CA TYR A 120 -0.84 8.58 7.88
C TYR A 120 -0.95 10.01 8.44
N PRO A 121 -1.40 10.15 9.70
CA PRO A 121 -1.59 11.46 10.31
C PRO A 121 -0.26 12.21 10.44
N GLY A 122 -0.31 13.53 10.24
CA GLY A 122 0.81 14.38 10.58
C GLY A 122 1.13 14.34 12.06
N ILE A 123 2.39 14.58 12.43
CA ILE A 123 2.76 14.77 13.82
C ILE A 123 2.19 16.12 14.27
N SER A 124 1.17 16.09 15.12
CA SER A 124 0.81 17.28 15.88
C SER A 124 1.92 17.52 16.91
N LEU A 125 2.78 18.50 16.65
CA LEU A 125 3.64 19.05 17.71
C LEU A 125 2.70 19.68 18.73
N ILE A 126 2.64 19.07 19.91
CA ILE A 126 1.96 19.60 21.10
C ILE A 126 2.74 20.82 21.58
#